data_AF-A0A1N6WDC5-F1
#
_entry.id   AF-A0A1N6WDC5-F1
#
_cell.length_a   1.000
_cell.length_b   1.000
_cell.length_c   1.000
_cell.angle_alpha   90.00
_cell.angle_beta   90.00
_cell.angle_gamma   90.00
#
_symmetry.space_group_name_H-M   'P 1'
#
loop_
_entity.id
_entity.type
_entity.pdbx_description
1 polymer ?
#
loop_
_entity_poly.entity_id
_entity_poly.type
_entity_poly.pdbx_seq_one_letter_code
_entity_poly.pdbx_strand_id
1 'polypeptide(L)'
;MSPDGRIRLRAIRDGRRISGVRVENPRPQAAQALVGRSVEEAVKLVPALFSLCSRAQGIAAIAACVAAGAQNLARAEAWAEERALATEIAQEHLWRLMLDWPKLFGHSPRTDRFVELHRRLGLCGEARAAYELGGDLLDLVVVELLTGFFRAAREPSGLREFVERARRGGSIGAALADLIEMGSSTPEGEAVPLLPALAAGAWAHELGGVPSADFCAAPTLFGRAHETGVLARHAGSMMVRNLLAHRHRIAARLFARVVDLSDCASRLRHPLASDMPVLVDAAPLGENAGLACVETARGLLMHAVRLDGERIAEYAIVAPTEWNFHADGPFVREGSGWEAESDDAALLRLKALVLSLDPCVEYEIAIEDLAGA
;
A
#
# COMPACT_ATOMS: atom_id res chain seq x y z
N MET A 1 15.18 21.83 2.71
CA MET A 1 14.73 20.57 2.08
C MET A 1 15.94 19.67 1.93
N SER A 2 15.84 18.41 2.36
CA SER A 2 16.98 17.49 2.23
C SER A 2 17.01 16.86 0.85
N PRO A 3 18.20 16.71 0.24
CA PRO A 3 18.35 16.22 -1.13
C PRO A 3 18.16 14.70 -1.30
N ASP A 4 17.95 13.93 -0.22
CA ASP A 4 17.89 12.46 -0.26
C ASP A 4 16.47 11.88 -0.42
N GLY A 5 15.42 12.71 -0.40
CA GLY A 5 14.04 12.28 -0.64
C GLY A 5 13.44 11.35 0.43
N ARG A 6 14.12 11.17 1.57
CA ARG A 6 13.68 10.27 2.65
C ARG A 6 12.59 10.88 3.51
N ILE A 7 11.69 10.04 4.02
CA ILE A 7 10.71 10.46 5.03
C ILE A 7 11.39 10.48 6.40
N ARG A 8 11.20 11.55 7.17
CA ARG A 8 11.64 11.61 8.57
C ARG A 8 10.48 11.49 9.50
N LEU A 9 10.62 10.59 10.46
CA LEU A 9 9.61 10.24 11.44
C LEU A 9 10.20 10.56 12.81
N ARG A 10 9.66 11.58 13.47
CA ARG A 10 10.13 11.98 14.81
C ARG A 10 9.09 11.60 15.83
N ALA A 11 9.42 10.67 16.71
CA ALA A 11 8.60 10.34 17.87
C ALA A 11 9.01 11.22 19.04
N ILE A 12 8.02 11.82 19.70
CA ILE A 12 8.19 12.68 20.87
C ILE A 12 7.85 11.84 22.10
N ARG A 13 8.81 11.74 23.03
CA ARG A 13 8.69 10.96 24.26
C ARG A 13 8.54 11.86 25.47
N ASP A 14 7.58 11.54 26.32
CA ASP A 14 7.39 12.12 27.65
C ASP A 14 7.48 11.00 28.70
N GLY A 15 8.63 10.92 29.39
CA GLY A 15 8.96 9.79 30.26
C GLY A 15 8.98 8.47 29.50
N ARG A 16 8.02 7.57 29.78
CA ARG A 16 7.85 6.29 29.07
C ARG A 16 6.84 6.35 27.93
N ARG A 17 6.10 7.45 27.79
CA ARG A 17 4.99 7.58 26.84
C ARG A 17 5.48 8.21 25.54
N ILE A 18 5.13 7.62 24.40
CA ILE A 18 5.24 8.32 23.12
C ILE A 18 4.03 9.25 22.99
N SER A 19 4.24 10.54 23.27
CA SER A 19 3.18 11.55 23.38
C SER A 19 2.76 12.11 22.03
N GLY A 20 3.62 12.01 21.01
CA GLY A 20 3.32 12.49 19.67
C GLY A 20 4.29 11.94 18.62
N VAL A 21 3.92 12.05 17.35
CA VAL A 21 4.79 11.74 16.23
C VAL A 21 4.63 12.80 15.15
N ARG A 22 5.73 13.17 14.48
CA ARG A 22 5.74 14.10 13.34
C ARG A 22 6.30 13.40 12.12
N VAL A 23 5.72 13.73 10.96
CA VAL A 23 6.18 13.28 9.65
C VAL A 23 6.70 14.49 8.88
N GLU A 24 7.93 14.39 8.38
CA GLU A 24 8.44 15.27 7.33
C GLU A 24 8.59 14.44 6.04
N ASN A 25 7.84 14.81 5.00
CA ASN A 25 7.86 14.14 3.70
C ASN A 25 8.33 15.10 2.61
N PRO A 26 9.65 15.24 2.39
CA PRO A 26 10.22 16.25 1.49
C PRO A 26 10.17 15.85 0.01
N ARG A 27 9.26 14.96 -0.40
CA ARG A 27 9.30 14.32 -1.71
C ARG A 27 9.28 15.34 -2.86
N PRO A 28 10.13 15.14 -3.89
CA PRO A 28 10.15 16.01 -5.05
C PRO A 28 8.85 15.88 -5.84
N GLN A 29 8.37 16.99 -6.41
CA GLN A 29 7.20 17.01 -7.29
C GLN A 29 7.56 16.40 -8.66
N ALA A 30 7.73 15.08 -8.72
CA ALA A 30 8.12 14.36 -9.94
C ALA A 30 7.18 14.64 -11.13
N ALA A 31 5.90 14.95 -10.87
CA ALA A 31 4.93 15.34 -11.87
C ALA A 31 5.33 16.61 -12.66
N GLN A 32 6.05 17.56 -12.04
CA GLN A 32 6.55 18.77 -12.71
C GLN A 32 7.48 18.45 -13.88
N ALA A 33 8.21 17.33 -13.81
CA ALA A 33 9.12 16.91 -14.89
C ALA A 33 8.36 16.47 -16.17
N LEU A 34 7.04 16.30 -16.10
CA LEU A 34 6.19 15.86 -17.20
C LEU A 34 5.54 17.04 -17.95
N VAL A 35 5.39 18.19 -17.30
CA VAL A 35 4.75 19.38 -17.88
C VAL A 35 5.55 19.89 -19.09
N GLY A 36 4.84 20.20 -20.18
CA GLY A 36 5.40 20.66 -21.45
C GLY A 36 5.93 19.57 -22.39
N ARG A 37 6.10 18.33 -21.90
CA ARG A 37 6.48 17.18 -22.74
C ARG A 37 5.35 16.74 -23.65
N SER A 38 5.67 16.00 -24.72
CA SER A 38 4.64 15.29 -25.46
C SER A 38 4.05 14.15 -24.61
N VAL A 39 2.82 13.73 -24.93
CA VAL A 39 2.20 12.54 -24.29
C VAL A 39 3.10 11.31 -24.44
N GLU A 40 3.68 11.10 -25.62
CA GLU A 40 4.57 9.97 -25.90
C GLU A 40 5.84 9.99 -25.02
N GLU A 41 6.46 11.16 -24.86
CA GLU A 41 7.63 11.32 -23.98
C GLU A 41 7.27 11.09 -22.52
N ALA A 42 6.12 11.62 -22.07
CA ALA A 42 5.67 11.52 -20.70
C ALA A 42 5.39 10.07 -20.29
N VAL A 43 4.63 9.31 -21.09
CA VAL A 43 4.29 7.91 -20.77
C VAL A 43 5.52 6.98 -20.80
N LYS A 44 6.54 7.31 -21.60
CA LYS A 44 7.84 6.60 -21.58
C LYS A 44 8.68 6.95 -20.35
N LEU A 45 8.63 8.20 -19.90
CA LEU A 45 9.43 8.70 -18.78
C LEU A 45 8.89 8.23 -17.42
N VAL A 46 7.57 8.21 -17.23
CA VAL A 46 6.94 7.92 -15.93
C VAL A 46 7.46 6.62 -15.29
N PRO A 47 7.49 5.46 -15.97
CA PRO A 47 7.99 4.22 -15.36
C PRO A 47 9.45 4.30 -14.88
N ALA A 48 10.29 5.13 -15.51
CA ALA A 48 11.69 5.30 -15.13
C ALA A 48 11.88 6.22 -13.91
N LEU A 49 10.93 7.11 -13.64
CA LEU A 49 10.96 7.98 -12.46
C LEU A 49 10.62 7.22 -11.16
N PHE A 50 9.92 6.08 -11.26
CA PHE A 50 9.38 5.35 -10.12
C PHE A 50 9.80 3.88 -10.15
N SER A 51 10.88 3.53 -9.44
CA SER A 51 11.47 2.19 -9.50
C SER A 51 10.69 1.10 -8.75
N LEU A 52 9.94 1.44 -7.69
CA LEU A 52 9.23 0.46 -6.86
C LEU A 52 7.84 0.06 -7.38
N CYS A 53 7.18 0.93 -8.14
CA CYS A 53 5.86 0.66 -8.72
C CYS A 53 5.76 1.10 -10.19
N SER A 54 6.83 0.81 -10.94
CA SER A 54 7.05 1.26 -12.32
C SER A 54 5.89 0.89 -13.26
N ARG A 55 5.32 -0.32 -13.12
CA ARG A 55 4.21 -0.79 -13.96
C ARG A 55 2.92 -0.05 -13.61
N ALA A 56 2.59 0.06 -12.32
CA ALA A 56 1.40 0.80 -11.90
C ALA A 56 1.44 2.27 -12.34
N GLN A 57 2.60 2.92 -12.22
CA GLN A 57 2.82 4.30 -12.64
C GLN A 57 2.65 4.48 -14.15
N GLY A 58 3.21 3.56 -14.95
CA GLY A 58 3.03 3.56 -16.40
C GLY A 58 1.57 3.36 -16.83
N ILE A 59 0.89 2.38 -16.22
CA ILE A 59 -0.53 2.10 -16.48
C ILE A 59 -1.39 3.32 -16.11
N ALA A 60 -1.14 3.93 -14.94
CA ALA A 60 -1.85 5.13 -14.51
C ALA A 60 -1.64 6.30 -15.49
N ALA A 61 -0.41 6.54 -15.94
CA ALA A 61 -0.10 7.60 -16.88
C ALA A 61 -0.80 7.42 -18.23
N ILE A 62 -0.77 6.19 -18.77
CA ILE A 62 -1.45 5.87 -20.03
C ILE A 62 -2.96 6.04 -19.87
N ALA A 63 -3.54 5.46 -18.82
CA ALA A 63 -4.98 5.50 -18.58
C ALA A 63 -5.49 6.93 -18.39
N ALA A 64 -4.74 7.78 -17.67
CA ALA A 64 -5.10 9.19 -17.48
C ALA A 64 -5.03 9.98 -18.80
N CYS A 65 -3.99 9.78 -19.62
CA CYS A 65 -3.86 10.46 -20.91
C CYS A 65 -4.95 10.01 -21.91
N VAL A 66 -5.29 8.71 -21.93
CA VAL A 66 -6.41 8.20 -22.74
C VAL A 66 -7.73 8.80 -22.28
N ALA A 67 -7.98 8.86 -20.97
CA ALA A 67 -9.18 9.50 -20.41
C ALA A 67 -9.26 11.01 -20.69
N ALA A 68 -8.10 11.67 -20.89
CA ALA A 68 -8.00 13.06 -21.28
C ALA A 68 -8.22 13.30 -22.79
N GLY A 69 -8.35 12.24 -23.60
CA GLY A 69 -8.60 12.35 -25.04
C GLY A 69 -7.35 12.35 -25.93
N ALA A 70 -6.22 11.81 -25.47
CA ALA A 70 -5.01 11.70 -26.29
C ALA A 70 -5.26 10.91 -27.60
N GLN A 71 -5.03 11.57 -28.74
CA GLN A 71 -5.08 10.94 -30.06
C GLN A 71 -3.79 10.14 -30.25
N ASN A 72 -3.85 8.86 -30.63
CA ASN A 72 -2.70 7.95 -30.79
C ASN A 72 -2.13 7.28 -29.52
N LEU A 73 -2.88 7.29 -28.41
CA LEU A 73 -2.58 6.47 -27.25
C LEU A 73 -3.74 5.52 -26.96
N ALA A 74 -3.42 4.27 -26.63
CA ALA A 74 -4.41 3.26 -26.28
C ALA A 74 -3.97 2.53 -25.01
N ARG A 75 -4.95 2.11 -24.21
CA ARG A 75 -4.73 1.20 -23.09
C ARG A 75 -4.44 -0.20 -23.61
N ALA A 76 -3.70 -0.97 -22.83
CA ALA A 76 -3.60 -2.40 -23.05
C ALA A 76 -4.96 -3.05 -22.76
N GLU A 77 -5.11 -4.32 -23.13
CA GLU A 77 -6.31 -5.08 -22.78
C GLU A 77 -6.45 -5.13 -21.24
N ALA A 78 -7.68 -4.99 -20.73
CA ALA A 78 -7.93 -4.86 -19.28
C ALA A 78 -7.38 -6.05 -18.47
N TRP A 79 -7.44 -7.26 -19.02
CA TRP A 79 -6.88 -8.45 -18.37
C TRP A 79 -5.35 -8.39 -18.26
N ALA A 80 -4.68 -7.76 -19.22
CA ALA A 80 -3.23 -7.62 -19.23
C ALA A 80 -2.77 -6.57 -18.22
N GLU A 81 -3.49 -5.44 -18.14
CA GLU A 81 -3.26 -4.44 -17.10
C GLU A 81 -3.48 -5.03 -15.70
N GLU A 82 -4.58 -5.76 -15.48
CA GLU A 82 -4.85 -6.38 -14.18
C GLU A 82 -3.77 -7.39 -13.79
N ARG A 83 -3.31 -8.24 -14.73
CA ARG A 83 -2.21 -9.17 -14.46
C ARG A 83 -0.89 -8.46 -14.17
N ALA A 84 -0.59 -7.37 -14.90
CA ALA A 84 0.63 -6.60 -14.68
C ALA A 84 0.64 -5.98 -13.27
N LEU A 85 -0.50 -5.40 -12.85
CA LEU A 85 -0.70 -4.85 -11.51
C LEU A 85 -0.64 -5.94 -10.44
N ALA A 86 -1.40 -7.03 -10.59
CA ALA A 86 -1.39 -8.14 -9.65
C ALA A 86 0.01 -8.75 -9.47
N THR A 87 0.79 -8.82 -10.55
CA THR A 87 2.19 -9.28 -10.49
C THR A 87 3.07 -8.34 -9.67
N GLU A 88 3.00 -7.03 -9.92
CA GLU A 88 3.77 -6.03 -9.17
C GLU A 88 3.38 -6.02 -7.69
N ILE A 89 2.07 -6.10 -7.41
CA ILE A 89 1.55 -6.17 -6.03
C ILE A 89 2.05 -7.44 -5.33
N ALA A 90 1.98 -8.61 -5.99
CA ALA A 90 2.46 -9.86 -5.42
C ALA A 90 3.97 -9.84 -5.15
N GLN A 91 4.77 -9.23 -6.03
CA GLN A 91 6.22 -9.10 -5.82
C GLN A 91 6.53 -8.30 -4.56
N GLU A 92 5.84 -7.16 -4.36
CA GLU A 92 6.02 -6.32 -3.18
C GLU A 92 5.56 -7.06 -1.91
N HIS A 93 4.39 -7.70 -1.95
CA HIS A 93 3.90 -8.46 -0.80
C HIS A 93 4.86 -9.59 -0.42
N LEU A 94 5.36 -10.35 -1.39
CA LEU A 94 6.32 -11.41 -1.15
C LEU A 94 7.63 -10.88 -0.56
N TRP A 95 8.10 -9.69 -0.96
CA TRP A 95 9.25 -9.06 -0.32
C TRP A 95 8.94 -8.82 1.16
N ARG A 96 7.90 -8.04 1.46
CA ARG A 96 7.59 -7.67 2.85
C ARG A 96 7.34 -8.91 3.71
N LEU A 97 6.59 -9.87 3.17
CA LEU A 97 6.24 -11.10 3.88
C LEU A 97 7.46 -12.02 4.03
N MET A 98 8.21 -12.34 2.99
CA MET A 98 9.26 -13.35 3.13
C MET A 98 10.55 -12.84 3.76
N LEU A 99 10.80 -11.52 3.71
CA LEU A 99 12.07 -10.94 4.13
C LEU A 99 11.93 -10.01 5.34
N ASP A 100 11.14 -8.94 5.21
CA ASP A 100 11.20 -7.82 6.16
C ASP A 100 10.46 -8.12 7.47
N TRP A 101 9.25 -8.70 7.41
CA TRP A 101 8.50 -9.07 8.61
C TRP A 101 9.21 -10.10 9.48
N PRO A 102 9.74 -11.23 8.93
CA PRO A 102 10.54 -12.17 9.70
C PRO A 102 11.76 -11.49 10.33
N LYS A 103 12.51 -10.71 9.55
CA LYS A 103 13.73 -10.04 10.01
C LYS A 103 13.46 -9.05 11.14
N LEU A 104 12.35 -8.30 11.07
CA LEU A 104 11.99 -7.32 12.10
C LEU A 104 11.84 -7.97 13.50
N PHE A 105 11.32 -9.20 13.55
CA PHE A 105 11.11 -9.97 14.78
C PHE A 105 12.19 -11.03 15.04
N GLY A 106 13.29 -11.03 14.29
CA GLY A 106 14.40 -11.97 14.49
C GLY A 106 14.16 -13.40 13.99
N HIS A 107 13.12 -13.63 13.18
CA HIS A 107 12.87 -14.91 12.50
C HIS A 107 13.69 -15.01 11.22
N SER A 108 13.97 -16.25 10.79
CA SER A 108 14.67 -16.50 9.54
C SER A 108 13.87 -16.04 8.32
N PRO A 109 14.40 -15.13 7.49
CA PRO A 109 13.78 -14.77 6.21
C PRO A 109 13.88 -15.93 5.23
N ARG A 110 12.95 -15.98 4.27
CA ARG A 110 12.84 -17.07 3.28
C ARG A 110 13.41 -16.64 1.92
N THR A 111 14.67 -16.21 1.93
CA THR A 111 15.34 -15.58 0.78
C THR A 111 15.28 -16.42 -0.49
N ASP A 112 15.61 -17.71 -0.44
CA ASP A 112 15.63 -18.57 -1.63
C ASP A 112 14.24 -18.70 -2.27
N ARG A 113 13.20 -18.82 -1.42
CA ARG A 113 11.81 -18.92 -1.87
C ARG A 113 11.34 -17.60 -2.49
N PHE A 114 11.73 -16.47 -1.89
CA PHE A 114 11.45 -15.14 -2.44
C PHE A 114 12.12 -14.96 -3.82
N VAL A 115 13.42 -15.27 -3.94
CA VAL A 115 14.16 -15.11 -5.20
C VAL A 115 13.52 -15.94 -6.32
N GLU A 116 13.13 -17.18 -6.04
CA GLU A 116 12.48 -18.03 -7.04
C GLU A 116 11.12 -17.49 -7.48
N LEU A 117 10.26 -17.10 -6.55
CA LEU A 117 8.94 -16.55 -6.88
C LEU A 117 9.05 -15.19 -7.57
N HIS A 118 9.97 -14.33 -7.12
CA HIS A 118 10.22 -13.03 -7.73
C HIS A 118 10.67 -13.17 -9.18
N ARG A 119 11.59 -14.11 -9.47
CA ARG A 119 12.04 -14.45 -10.82
C ARG A 119 10.87 -14.93 -11.69
N ARG A 120 10.03 -15.83 -11.17
CA ARG A 120 8.86 -16.34 -11.90
C ARG A 120 7.83 -15.23 -12.20
N LEU A 121 7.55 -14.35 -11.24
CA LEU A 121 6.69 -13.18 -11.44
C LEU A 121 7.29 -12.21 -12.48
N GLY A 122 8.60 -12.02 -12.48
CA GLY A 122 9.30 -11.18 -13.47
C GLY A 122 9.18 -11.68 -14.92
N LEU A 123 9.09 -13.01 -15.10
CA LEU A 123 8.96 -13.68 -16.40
C LEU A 123 7.50 -14.01 -16.76
N CYS A 124 6.54 -13.63 -15.92
CA CYS A 124 5.13 -13.96 -16.09
C CYS A 124 4.48 -13.09 -17.18
N GLY A 125 4.64 -13.48 -18.45
CA GLY A 125 4.01 -12.82 -19.59
C GLY A 125 2.87 -13.63 -20.25
N GLU A 126 2.93 -14.96 -20.16
CA GLU A 126 1.96 -15.85 -20.82
C GLU A 126 0.84 -16.29 -19.89
N ALA A 127 -0.37 -16.47 -20.44
CA ALA A 127 -1.56 -16.85 -19.68
C ALA A 127 -1.41 -18.17 -18.90
N ARG A 128 -0.77 -19.18 -19.49
CA ARG A 128 -0.53 -20.47 -18.83
C ARG A 128 0.43 -20.33 -17.65
N ALA A 129 1.56 -19.64 -17.85
CA ALA A 129 2.53 -19.39 -16.79
C ALA A 129 1.91 -18.59 -15.63
N ALA A 130 1.07 -17.58 -15.94
CA ALA A 130 0.32 -16.83 -14.94
C ALA A 130 -0.63 -17.73 -14.15
N TYR A 131 -1.35 -18.63 -14.83
CA TYR A 131 -2.26 -19.55 -14.18
C TYR A 131 -1.56 -20.55 -13.24
N GLU A 132 -0.45 -21.15 -13.69
CA GLU A 132 0.33 -22.08 -12.88
C GLU A 132 0.97 -21.37 -11.68
N LEU A 133 1.58 -20.20 -11.89
CA LEU A 133 2.15 -19.39 -10.82
C LEU A 133 1.10 -18.91 -9.81
N GLY A 134 -0.07 -18.49 -10.27
CA GLY A 134 -1.18 -18.15 -9.39
C GLY A 134 -1.63 -19.34 -8.53
N GLY A 135 -1.62 -20.56 -9.08
CA GLY A 135 -1.87 -21.79 -8.31
C GLY A 135 -0.84 -21.98 -7.20
N ASP A 136 0.44 -21.89 -7.55
CA ASP A 136 1.55 -22.04 -6.59
C ASP A 136 1.54 -20.97 -5.49
N LEU A 137 1.11 -19.74 -5.81
CA LEU A 137 0.96 -18.67 -4.82
C LEU A 137 -0.22 -18.91 -3.87
N LEU A 138 -1.34 -19.45 -4.36
CA LEU A 138 -2.46 -19.87 -3.50
C LEU A 138 -2.04 -21.00 -2.58
N ASP A 139 -1.32 -22.00 -3.10
CA ASP A 139 -0.78 -23.10 -2.30
C ASP A 139 0.20 -22.58 -1.24
N LEU A 140 1.10 -21.66 -1.60
CA LEU A 140 1.97 -20.97 -0.65
C LEU A 140 1.17 -20.31 0.48
N VAL A 141 0.11 -19.56 0.16
CA VAL A 141 -0.69 -18.88 1.18
C VAL A 141 -1.36 -19.90 2.10
N VAL A 142 -2.02 -20.92 1.56
CA VAL A 142 -2.76 -21.91 2.35
C VAL A 142 -1.83 -22.80 3.17
N VAL A 143 -0.78 -23.32 2.55
CA VAL A 143 0.08 -24.36 3.13
C VAL A 143 1.18 -23.78 3.99
N GLU A 144 1.66 -22.57 3.69
CA GLU A 144 2.86 -22.02 4.33
C GLU A 144 2.59 -20.75 5.16
N LEU A 145 1.62 -19.90 4.78
CA LEU A 145 1.33 -18.65 5.51
C LEU A 145 0.15 -18.78 6.48
N LEU A 146 -0.91 -19.49 6.08
CA LEU A 146 -2.17 -19.58 6.81
C LEU A 146 -2.52 -21.01 7.28
N THR A 147 -1.55 -21.92 7.32
CA THR A 147 -1.73 -23.33 7.69
C THR A 147 -2.50 -23.52 9.00
N GLY A 148 -2.18 -22.71 10.00
CA GLY A 148 -2.83 -22.76 11.31
C GLY A 148 -4.28 -22.26 11.31
N PHE A 149 -4.67 -21.45 10.33
CA PHE A 149 -6.02 -20.93 10.18
C PHE A 149 -6.91 -21.88 9.36
N PHE A 150 -6.40 -22.48 8.28
CA PHE A 150 -7.16 -23.38 7.41
C PHE A 150 -7.46 -24.75 8.04
N ARG A 151 -6.71 -25.19 9.05
CA ARG A 151 -6.93 -26.47 9.75
C ARG A 151 -8.07 -26.44 10.76
N ALA A 152 -8.65 -25.28 11.05
CA ALA A 152 -9.68 -25.12 12.06
C ALA A 152 -11.06 -24.91 11.43
N ALA A 153 -12.08 -25.59 11.95
CA ALA A 153 -13.46 -25.52 11.45
C ALA A 153 -14.21 -24.23 11.82
N ARG A 154 -13.63 -23.40 12.70
CA ARG A 154 -14.25 -22.14 13.17
C ARG A 154 -13.22 -21.03 13.28
N GLU A 155 -13.70 -19.80 13.36
CA GLU A 155 -12.89 -18.62 13.66
C GLU A 155 -12.23 -18.70 15.06
N PRO A 156 -11.07 -18.06 15.28
CA PRO A 156 -10.52 -17.90 16.62
C PRO A 156 -11.46 -17.06 17.48
N SER A 157 -11.81 -17.55 18.67
CA SER A 157 -12.76 -16.86 19.56
C SER A 157 -12.15 -15.66 20.30
N GLY A 158 -10.83 -15.49 20.20
CA GLY A 158 -10.10 -14.35 20.74
C GLY A 158 -8.62 -14.40 20.36
N LEU A 159 -7.88 -13.38 20.78
CA LEU A 159 -6.47 -13.18 20.41
C LEU A 159 -5.55 -14.35 20.77
N ARG A 160 -5.78 -15.01 21.91
CA ARG A 160 -4.96 -16.16 22.33
C ARG A 160 -5.01 -17.29 21.30
N GLU A 161 -6.21 -17.68 20.91
CA GLU A 161 -6.40 -18.70 19.88
C GLU A 161 -5.88 -18.22 18.52
N PHE A 162 -6.01 -16.92 18.22
CA PHE A 162 -5.45 -16.32 17.01
C PHE A 162 -3.92 -16.49 16.96
N VAL A 163 -3.23 -16.15 18.04
CA VAL A 163 -1.78 -16.31 18.22
C VAL A 163 -1.36 -17.77 18.08
N GLU A 164 -2.03 -18.69 18.78
CA GLU A 164 -1.73 -20.12 18.70
C GLU A 164 -1.84 -20.68 17.28
N ARG A 165 -2.80 -20.17 16.49
CA ARG A 165 -2.94 -20.53 15.08
C ARG A 165 -1.87 -19.87 14.23
N ALA A 166 -1.59 -18.59 14.44
CA ALA A 166 -0.56 -17.85 13.71
C ALA A 166 0.82 -18.53 13.87
N ARG A 167 1.22 -18.92 15.09
CA ARG A 167 2.50 -19.61 15.35
C ARG A 167 2.69 -20.92 14.56
N ARG A 168 1.62 -21.51 14.00
CA ARG A 168 1.71 -22.72 13.15
C ARG A 168 2.00 -22.41 11.67
N GLY A 169 1.98 -21.13 11.26
CA GLY A 169 2.14 -20.65 9.88
C GLY A 169 3.55 -20.17 9.51
N GLY A 170 4.58 -20.89 9.96
CA GLY A 170 5.99 -20.55 9.66
C GLY A 170 6.45 -19.20 10.21
N SER A 171 7.47 -18.60 9.59
CA SER A 171 8.08 -17.34 10.06
C SER A 171 7.14 -16.13 9.97
N ILE A 172 6.20 -16.13 9.00
CA ILE A 172 5.18 -15.08 8.90
C ILE A 172 4.14 -15.18 9.98
N GLY A 173 3.62 -16.39 10.20
CA GLY A 173 2.70 -16.64 11.28
C GLY A 173 3.33 -16.34 12.65
N ALA A 174 4.64 -16.59 12.81
CA ALA A 174 5.39 -16.15 13.98
C ALA A 174 5.44 -14.62 14.09
N ALA A 175 5.88 -13.90 13.06
CA ALA A 175 5.91 -12.43 13.07
C ALA A 175 4.53 -11.80 13.37
N LEU A 176 3.46 -12.39 12.84
CA LEU A 176 2.08 -11.98 13.14
C LEU A 176 1.70 -12.19 14.61
N ALA A 177 2.11 -13.30 15.20
CA ALA A 177 1.89 -13.55 16.62
C ALA A 177 2.71 -12.59 17.50
N ASP A 178 3.97 -12.29 17.15
CA ASP A 178 4.78 -11.29 17.88
C ASP A 178 4.15 -9.90 17.82
N LEU A 179 3.59 -9.52 16.67
CA LEU A 179 2.83 -8.27 16.54
C LEU A 179 1.62 -8.18 17.46
N ILE A 180 0.91 -9.31 17.63
CA ILE A 180 -0.24 -9.36 18.53
C ILE A 180 0.22 -9.28 19.99
N GLU A 181 1.29 -10.00 20.33
CA GLU A 181 1.88 -10.01 21.68
C GLU A 181 2.54 -8.68 22.05
N MET A 182 3.02 -7.89 21.09
CA MET A 182 3.49 -6.51 21.27
C MET A 182 2.36 -5.56 21.74
N GLY A 183 1.10 -5.97 21.61
CA GLY A 183 -0.06 -5.31 22.18
C GLY A 183 -0.91 -4.52 21.18
N SER A 184 -1.96 -3.88 21.70
CA SER A 184 -2.90 -3.08 20.90
C SER A 184 -2.17 -1.93 20.21
N SER A 185 -2.38 -1.77 18.91
CA SER A 185 -1.78 -0.73 18.07
C SER A 185 -2.75 0.36 17.63
N THR A 186 -4.02 0.27 18.03
CA THR A 186 -5.03 1.27 17.65
C THR A 186 -4.89 2.51 18.54
N PRO A 187 -5.02 3.74 18.01
CA PRO A 187 -4.87 4.97 18.79
C PRO A 187 -5.85 5.00 19.96
N GLU A 188 -5.51 5.66 21.07
CA GLU A 188 -6.47 5.91 22.17
C GLU A 188 -7.72 6.70 21.69
N GLY A 189 -7.58 7.51 20.63
CA GLY A 189 -8.69 8.22 19.99
C GLY A 189 -9.33 7.49 18.80
N GLU A 190 -10.18 8.20 18.04
CA GLU A 190 -10.78 7.67 16.81
C GLU A 190 -9.68 7.28 15.80
N ALA A 191 -9.82 6.07 15.25
CA ALA A 191 -8.93 5.57 14.20
C ALA A 191 -9.18 6.32 12.89
N VAL A 192 -8.13 6.47 12.07
CA VAL A 192 -8.28 7.09 10.74
C VAL A 192 -9.26 6.26 9.91
N PRO A 193 -10.24 6.90 9.25
CA PRO A 193 -11.18 6.19 8.38
C PRO A 193 -10.43 5.52 7.23
N LEU A 194 -10.94 4.36 6.81
CA LEU A 194 -10.43 3.67 5.63
C LEU A 194 -10.96 4.37 4.39
N LEU A 195 -10.10 4.56 3.38
CA LEU A 195 -10.48 5.16 2.12
C LEU A 195 -11.53 4.26 1.43
N PRO A 196 -12.71 4.79 1.05
CA PRO A 196 -13.72 4.00 0.38
C PRO A 196 -13.26 3.63 -1.05
N ALA A 197 -13.70 2.47 -1.51
CA ALA A 197 -13.53 2.08 -2.92
C ALA A 197 -14.51 2.88 -3.79
N LEU A 198 -14.01 3.94 -4.43
CA LEU A 198 -14.77 4.78 -5.35
C LEU A 198 -14.34 4.54 -6.79
N ALA A 199 -15.30 4.54 -7.72
CA ALA A 199 -15.02 4.54 -9.15
C ALA A 199 -14.30 5.85 -9.55
N ALA A 200 -13.50 5.80 -10.62
CA ALA A 200 -12.74 6.96 -11.09
C ALA A 200 -13.63 8.15 -11.44
N GLY A 201 -14.86 7.92 -11.93
CA GLY A 201 -15.83 9.00 -12.18
C GLY A 201 -16.30 9.72 -10.91
N ALA A 202 -16.44 8.99 -9.79
CA ALA A 202 -16.79 9.60 -8.50
C ALA A 202 -15.60 10.41 -7.95
N TRP A 203 -14.38 9.91 -8.11
CA TRP A 203 -13.17 10.68 -7.80
C TRP A 203 -13.04 11.93 -8.67
N ALA A 204 -13.31 11.82 -9.98
CA ALA A 204 -13.26 12.96 -10.89
C ALA A 204 -14.27 14.05 -10.50
N HIS A 205 -15.47 13.64 -10.06
CA HIS A 205 -16.46 14.56 -9.53
C HIS A 205 -15.99 15.25 -8.23
N GLU A 206 -15.41 14.50 -7.28
CA GLU A 206 -14.90 15.06 -6.03
C GLU A 206 -13.75 16.04 -6.25
N LEU A 207 -12.83 15.72 -7.18
CA LEU A 207 -11.67 16.57 -7.47
C LEU A 207 -12.04 17.83 -8.28
N GLY A 208 -13.01 17.72 -9.20
CA GLY A 208 -13.48 18.83 -10.03
C GLY A 208 -12.47 19.37 -11.05
N GLY A 209 -11.28 18.76 -11.16
CA GLY A 209 -10.18 19.20 -12.01
C GLY A 209 -8.86 18.52 -11.61
N VAL A 210 -7.77 18.90 -12.28
CA VAL A 210 -6.43 18.44 -11.88
C VAL A 210 -6.15 18.93 -10.46
N PRO A 211 -5.83 18.05 -9.50
CA PRO A 211 -5.67 18.42 -8.10
C PRO A 211 -4.48 19.37 -7.90
N SER A 212 -4.60 20.26 -6.91
CA SER A 212 -3.54 21.19 -6.55
C SER A 212 -2.34 20.47 -5.91
N ALA A 213 -1.19 21.14 -5.89
CA ALA A 213 0.00 20.64 -5.19
C ALA A 213 -0.26 20.36 -3.70
N ASP A 214 -1.09 21.19 -3.05
CA ASP A 214 -1.46 21.02 -1.64
C ASP A 214 -2.27 19.74 -1.43
N PHE A 215 -3.25 19.47 -2.30
CA PHE A 215 -4.00 18.21 -2.25
C PHE A 215 -3.08 17.01 -2.50
N CYS A 216 -2.17 17.11 -3.46
CA CYS A 216 -1.24 16.02 -3.77
C CYS A 216 -0.34 15.70 -2.57
N ALA A 217 0.11 16.71 -1.82
CA ALA A 217 0.98 16.55 -0.66
C ALA A 217 0.23 16.09 0.61
N ALA A 218 -1.03 16.51 0.77
CA ALA A 218 -1.85 16.25 1.94
C ALA A 218 -3.31 15.95 1.53
N PRO A 219 -3.57 14.77 0.93
CA PRO A 219 -4.87 14.45 0.38
C PRO A 219 -5.89 14.22 1.49
N THR A 220 -7.10 14.71 1.26
CA THR A 220 -8.26 14.49 2.13
C THR A 220 -9.47 14.11 1.30
N LEU A 221 -10.41 13.38 1.92
CA LEU A 221 -11.72 13.12 1.35
C LEU A 221 -12.75 13.57 2.39
N PHE A 222 -13.75 14.35 1.98
CA PHE A 222 -14.72 14.96 2.90
C PHE A 222 -14.05 15.71 4.08
N GLY A 223 -12.93 16.38 3.80
CA GLY A 223 -12.16 17.16 4.79
C GLY A 223 -11.40 16.34 5.83
N ARG A 224 -11.21 15.02 5.62
CA ARG A 224 -10.47 14.15 6.55
C ARG A 224 -9.38 13.35 5.83
N ALA A 225 -8.27 13.12 6.54
CA ALA A 225 -7.28 12.13 6.13
C ALA A 225 -7.88 10.72 6.17
N HIS A 226 -7.44 9.86 5.25
CA HIS A 226 -7.89 8.49 5.13
C HIS A 226 -6.70 7.55 5.02
N GLU A 227 -6.88 6.31 5.44
CA GLU A 227 -5.92 5.23 5.20
C GLU A 227 -6.26 4.50 3.91
N THR A 228 -5.27 4.31 3.04
CA THR A 228 -5.37 3.50 1.82
C THR A 228 -4.48 2.27 1.90
N GLY A 229 -4.66 1.31 0.99
CA GLY A 229 -3.88 0.06 0.94
C GLY A 229 -4.64 -1.17 1.38
N VAL A 230 -3.89 -2.21 1.72
CA VAL A 230 -4.43 -3.56 1.99
C VAL A 230 -5.51 -3.56 3.07
N LEU A 231 -5.42 -2.72 4.10
CA LEU A 231 -6.45 -2.67 5.12
C LEU A 231 -7.76 -2.07 4.61
N ALA A 232 -7.69 -1.01 3.79
CA ALA A 232 -8.88 -0.41 3.18
C ALA A 232 -9.60 -1.41 2.25
N ARG A 233 -8.84 -2.21 1.49
CA ARG A 233 -9.38 -3.25 0.62
C ARG A 233 -9.98 -4.44 1.39
N HIS A 234 -9.34 -4.85 2.49
CA HIS A 234 -9.64 -6.13 3.16
C HIS A 234 -10.26 -6.02 4.55
N ALA A 235 -10.67 -4.83 4.99
CA ALA A 235 -11.31 -4.65 6.30
C ALA A 235 -12.62 -5.45 6.46
N GLY A 236 -13.25 -5.89 5.37
CA GLY A 236 -14.41 -6.79 5.40
C GLY A 236 -14.07 -8.25 5.70
N SER A 237 -12.82 -8.68 5.50
CA SER A 237 -12.38 -10.06 5.69
C SER A 237 -12.49 -10.49 7.16
N MET A 238 -13.03 -11.68 7.41
CA MET A 238 -13.38 -12.14 8.78
C MET A 238 -12.23 -12.03 9.77
N MET A 239 -11.04 -12.54 9.43
CA MET A 239 -9.87 -12.49 10.30
C MET A 239 -9.33 -11.07 10.50
N VAL A 240 -9.43 -10.21 9.48
CA VAL A 240 -9.02 -8.80 9.57
C VAL A 240 -9.98 -8.06 10.51
N ARG A 241 -11.29 -8.26 10.37
CA ARG A 241 -12.31 -7.71 11.29
C ARG A 241 -12.08 -8.14 12.73
N ASN A 242 -11.71 -9.40 12.95
CA ASN A 242 -11.41 -9.90 14.29
C ASN A 242 -10.22 -9.14 14.92
N LEU A 243 -9.12 -8.97 14.19
CA LEU A 243 -7.96 -8.19 14.66
C LEU A 243 -8.30 -6.72 14.92
N LEU A 244 -9.10 -6.10 14.05
CA LEU A 244 -9.57 -4.72 14.23
C LEU A 244 -10.46 -4.56 15.47
N ALA A 245 -11.40 -5.49 15.70
CA ALA A 245 -12.26 -5.47 16.88
C ALA A 245 -11.46 -5.58 18.19
N HIS A 246 -10.33 -6.29 18.15
CA HIS A 246 -9.40 -6.40 19.27
C HIS A 246 -8.32 -5.30 19.29
N ARG A 247 -8.43 -4.26 18.45
CA ARG A 247 -7.52 -3.11 18.40
C ARG A 247 -6.07 -3.42 17.94
N HIS A 248 -5.85 -4.50 17.18
CA HIS A 248 -4.55 -4.86 16.60
C HIS A 248 -4.45 -4.47 15.11
N ARG A 249 -4.46 -3.17 14.83
CA ARG A 249 -4.49 -2.63 13.46
C ARG A 249 -3.23 -2.94 12.63
N ILE A 250 -2.04 -2.93 13.24
CA ILE A 250 -0.78 -3.32 12.56
C ILE A 250 -0.83 -4.79 12.16
N ALA A 251 -1.27 -5.68 13.06
CA ALA A 251 -1.47 -7.10 12.74
C ALA A 251 -2.56 -7.30 11.68
N ALA A 252 -3.62 -6.50 11.73
CA ALA A 252 -4.70 -6.51 10.73
C ALA A 252 -4.16 -6.18 9.33
N ARG A 253 -3.26 -5.18 9.19
CA ARG A 253 -2.56 -4.87 7.92
C ARG A 253 -1.70 -6.04 7.44
N LEU A 254 -0.92 -6.66 8.33
CA LEU A 254 -0.11 -7.82 7.96
C LEU A 254 -1.00 -8.97 7.45
N PHE A 255 -2.08 -9.30 8.16
CA PHE A 255 -3.00 -10.34 7.72
C PHE A 255 -3.70 -9.97 6.40
N ALA A 256 -4.18 -8.72 6.27
CA ALA A 256 -4.77 -8.20 5.05
C ALA A 256 -3.82 -8.32 3.86
N ARG A 257 -2.52 -8.12 4.06
CA ARG A 257 -1.50 -8.32 3.02
C ARG A 257 -1.41 -9.77 2.55
N VAL A 258 -1.59 -10.75 3.44
CA VAL A 258 -1.66 -12.17 3.07
C VAL A 258 -2.92 -12.46 2.27
N VAL A 259 -4.06 -11.86 2.62
CA VAL A 259 -5.31 -11.98 1.84
C VAL A 259 -5.13 -11.34 0.46
N ASP A 260 -4.53 -10.15 0.38
CA ASP A 260 -4.30 -9.43 -0.87
C ASP A 260 -3.33 -10.20 -1.81
N LEU A 261 -2.40 -10.97 -1.26
CA LEU A 261 -1.56 -11.89 -2.05
C LEU A 261 -2.40 -13.02 -2.69
N SER A 262 -3.37 -13.59 -1.97
CA SER A 262 -4.31 -14.56 -2.54
C SER A 262 -5.16 -13.94 -3.66
N ASP A 263 -5.60 -12.71 -3.48
CA ASP A 263 -6.35 -11.95 -4.48
C ASP A 263 -5.54 -11.71 -5.76
N CYS A 264 -4.25 -11.39 -5.61
CA CYS A 264 -3.33 -11.28 -6.74
C CYS A 264 -3.14 -12.62 -7.44
N ALA A 265 -2.95 -13.70 -6.67
CA ALA A 265 -2.81 -15.04 -7.20
C ALA A 265 -4.07 -15.49 -7.98
N SER A 266 -5.27 -15.18 -7.48
CA SER A 266 -6.54 -15.42 -8.18
C SER A 266 -6.64 -14.64 -9.48
N ARG A 267 -6.23 -13.37 -9.51
CA ARG A 267 -6.21 -12.54 -10.75
C ARG A 267 -5.23 -13.04 -11.80
N LEU A 268 -4.10 -13.62 -11.40
CA LEU A 268 -3.18 -14.25 -12.35
C LEU A 268 -3.86 -15.42 -13.08
N ARG A 269 -4.64 -16.23 -12.35
CA ARG A 269 -5.39 -17.37 -12.90
C ARG A 269 -6.62 -16.95 -13.71
N HIS A 270 -7.41 -16.07 -13.13
CA HIS A 270 -8.75 -15.69 -13.59
C HIS A 270 -8.87 -14.15 -13.59
N PRO A 271 -8.22 -13.46 -14.54
CA PRO A 271 -8.33 -12.00 -14.60
C PRO A 271 -9.77 -11.58 -14.92
N LEU A 272 -10.17 -10.41 -14.42
CA LEU A 272 -11.48 -9.80 -14.59
C LEU A 272 -12.63 -10.64 -13.99
N ALA A 273 -12.35 -11.39 -12.93
CA ALA A 273 -13.38 -12.08 -12.15
C ALA A 273 -14.40 -11.06 -11.62
N SER A 274 -15.69 -11.33 -11.84
CA SER A 274 -16.78 -10.38 -11.59
C SER A 274 -17.00 -10.02 -10.12
N ASP A 275 -16.55 -10.89 -9.21
CA ASP A 275 -16.63 -10.73 -7.76
C ASP A 275 -15.43 -10.00 -7.16
N MET A 276 -14.46 -9.62 -7.99
CA MET A 276 -13.22 -8.98 -7.57
C MET A 276 -13.23 -7.49 -7.95
N PRO A 277 -12.86 -6.58 -7.02
CA PRO A 277 -12.73 -5.16 -7.34
C PRO A 277 -11.70 -4.90 -8.44
N VAL A 278 -11.97 -3.89 -9.28
CA VAL A 278 -11.05 -3.45 -10.33
C VAL A 278 -9.78 -2.86 -9.74
N LEU A 279 -8.61 -3.16 -10.34
CA LEU A 279 -7.33 -2.60 -9.91
C LEU A 279 -6.97 -1.29 -10.62
N VAL A 280 -7.60 -1.00 -11.76
CA VAL A 280 -7.40 0.25 -12.50
C VAL A 280 -8.71 0.71 -13.10
N ASP A 281 -9.03 1.98 -12.86
CA ASP A 281 -10.16 2.67 -13.44
C ASP A 281 -9.73 4.08 -13.89
N ALA A 282 -10.41 4.63 -14.89
CA ALA A 282 -10.10 5.95 -15.41
C ALA A 282 -11.35 6.67 -15.92
N ALA A 283 -11.39 7.99 -15.75
CA ALA A 283 -12.52 8.82 -16.13
C ALA A 283 -12.06 10.21 -16.61
N PRO A 284 -12.83 10.87 -17.49
CA PRO A 284 -12.60 12.28 -17.81
C PRO A 284 -12.68 13.15 -16.55
N LEU A 285 -11.82 14.17 -16.48
CA LEU A 285 -11.69 15.13 -15.37
C LEU A 285 -12.05 16.56 -15.83
N GLY A 286 -12.86 16.66 -16.87
CA GLY A 286 -13.18 17.90 -17.58
C GLY A 286 -12.60 17.90 -19.00
N GLU A 287 -12.68 19.04 -19.67
CA GLU A 287 -12.23 19.19 -21.06
C GLU A 287 -10.72 18.95 -21.18
N ASN A 288 -10.33 18.04 -22.09
CA ASN A 288 -8.95 17.61 -22.31
C ASN A 288 -8.22 17.17 -21.03
N ALA A 289 -8.96 16.72 -20.00
CA ALA A 289 -8.39 16.30 -18.73
C ALA A 289 -8.89 14.90 -18.36
N GLY A 290 -8.03 14.11 -17.74
CA GLY A 290 -8.29 12.72 -17.41
C GLY A 290 -7.69 12.34 -16.07
N LEU A 291 -8.37 11.43 -15.38
CA LEU A 291 -7.96 10.84 -14.12
C LEU A 291 -7.83 9.33 -14.29
N ALA A 292 -6.76 8.76 -13.76
CA ALA A 292 -6.63 7.33 -13.52
C ALA A 292 -6.45 7.05 -12.02
N CYS A 293 -7.12 6.02 -11.54
CA CYS A 293 -7.05 5.48 -10.19
C CYS A 293 -6.52 4.05 -10.28
N VAL A 294 -5.40 3.76 -9.63
CA VAL A 294 -4.72 2.46 -9.67
C VAL A 294 -4.48 1.95 -8.26
N GLU A 295 -4.96 0.76 -7.95
CA GLU A 295 -4.63 0.05 -6.72
C GLU A 295 -3.23 -0.54 -6.80
N THR A 296 -2.39 -0.18 -5.82
CA THR A 296 -1.03 -0.73 -5.67
C THR A 296 -0.91 -1.53 -4.38
N ALA A 297 0.25 -2.16 -4.16
CA ALA A 297 0.55 -2.85 -2.89
C ALA A 297 0.43 -1.93 -1.67
N ARG A 298 0.66 -0.64 -1.87
CA ARG A 298 0.69 0.41 -0.84
C ARG A 298 -0.61 1.20 -0.76
N GLY A 299 -1.50 1.03 -1.74
CA GLY A 299 -2.83 1.66 -1.82
C GLY A 299 -3.07 2.44 -3.10
N LEU A 300 -4.03 3.36 -3.06
CA LEU A 300 -4.54 4.10 -4.20
C LEU A 300 -3.49 5.09 -4.73
N LEU A 301 -3.11 4.91 -5.98
CA LEU A 301 -2.31 5.83 -6.79
C LEU A 301 -3.24 6.56 -7.76
N MET A 302 -3.18 7.88 -7.79
CA MET A 302 -3.97 8.70 -8.72
C MET A 302 -3.05 9.49 -9.66
N HIS A 303 -3.35 9.45 -10.95
CA HIS A 303 -2.72 10.31 -11.96
C HIS A 303 -3.79 11.17 -12.59
N ALA A 304 -3.61 12.49 -12.55
CA ALA A 304 -4.48 13.44 -13.21
C ALA A 304 -3.67 14.28 -14.20
N VAL A 305 -4.19 14.44 -15.40
CA VAL A 305 -3.50 15.13 -16.50
C VAL A 305 -4.46 16.06 -17.23
N ARG A 306 -3.95 17.21 -17.66
CA ARG A 306 -4.59 18.07 -18.67
C ARG A 306 -3.70 18.15 -19.91
N LEU A 307 -4.30 18.03 -21.08
CA LEU A 307 -3.62 18.11 -22.37
C LEU A 307 -3.86 19.48 -23.04
N ASP A 308 -2.83 19.96 -23.73
CA ASP A 308 -2.89 21.02 -24.72
C ASP A 308 -2.40 20.44 -26.05
N GLY A 309 -3.35 20.00 -26.88
CA GLY A 309 -3.07 19.18 -28.06
C GLY A 309 -2.38 17.87 -27.68
N GLU A 310 -1.17 17.65 -28.20
CA GLU A 310 -0.35 16.45 -27.92
C GLU A 310 0.62 16.62 -26.74
N ARG A 311 0.52 17.73 -26.00
CA ARG A 311 1.41 18.06 -24.88
C ARG A 311 0.71 18.05 -23.54
N ILE A 312 1.49 17.79 -22.50
CA ILE A 312 1.05 17.86 -21.10
C ILE A 312 1.00 19.33 -20.66
N ALA A 313 -0.21 19.85 -20.41
CA ALA A 313 -0.42 21.20 -19.86
C ALA A 313 -0.32 21.21 -18.33
N GLU A 314 -0.93 20.21 -17.68
CA GLU A 314 -0.88 20.02 -16.23
C GLU A 314 -0.73 18.53 -15.92
N TYR A 315 -0.03 18.21 -14.85
CA TYR A 315 0.11 16.84 -14.37
C TYR A 315 0.19 16.80 -12.85
N ALA A 316 -0.59 15.92 -12.24
CA ALA A 316 -0.61 15.69 -10.81
C ALA A 316 -0.57 14.19 -10.49
N ILE A 317 0.17 13.85 -9.44
CA ILE A 317 0.27 12.49 -8.91
C ILE A 317 -0.05 12.56 -7.43
N VAL A 318 -1.02 11.74 -6.99
CA VAL A 318 -1.32 11.51 -5.57
C VAL A 318 -0.92 10.08 -5.26
N ALA A 319 0.19 9.89 -4.56
CA ALA A 319 0.68 8.58 -4.22
C ALA A 319 0.10 8.08 -2.86
N PRO A 320 0.11 6.75 -2.62
CA PRO A 320 -0.48 6.17 -1.41
C PRO A 320 0.19 6.64 -0.10
N THR A 321 1.48 6.95 -0.17
CA THR A 321 2.28 7.40 0.97
C THR A 321 1.75 8.73 1.53
N GLU A 322 1.20 9.61 0.69
CA GLU A 322 0.67 10.93 1.06
C GLU A 322 -0.59 10.80 1.92
N TRP A 323 -1.42 9.79 1.65
CA TRP A 323 -2.55 9.42 2.51
C TRP A 323 -2.05 8.84 3.84
N ASN A 324 -1.16 7.84 3.77
CA ASN A 324 -0.79 7.04 4.94
C ASN A 324 0.16 7.78 5.92
N PHE A 325 0.93 8.74 5.41
CA PHE A 325 1.86 9.58 6.17
C PHE A 325 1.40 11.05 6.23
N HIS A 326 0.11 11.30 6.00
CA HIS A 326 -0.53 12.59 6.28
C HIS A 326 -0.33 13.00 7.75
N ALA A 327 -0.33 14.31 8.06
CA ALA A 327 -0.17 14.81 9.44
C ALA A 327 -1.27 14.28 10.40
N ASP A 328 -2.48 14.09 9.87
CA ASP A 328 -3.61 13.42 10.54
C ASP A 328 -3.82 11.95 10.09
N GLY A 329 -2.85 11.39 9.37
CA GLY A 329 -2.90 10.06 8.77
C GLY A 329 -2.61 8.91 9.75
N PRO A 330 -2.74 7.65 9.29
CA PRO A 330 -2.65 6.48 10.16
C PRO A 330 -1.30 6.39 10.88
N PHE A 331 -0.18 6.77 10.25
CA PHE A 331 1.11 6.76 10.91
C PHE A 331 1.16 7.66 12.17
N VAL A 332 0.71 8.91 12.07
CA VAL A 332 0.76 9.86 13.19
C VAL A 332 -0.19 9.44 14.32
N ARG A 333 -1.40 9.01 13.93
CA ARG A 333 -2.45 8.63 14.89
C ARG A 333 -2.08 7.37 15.66
N GLU A 334 -1.49 6.36 15.00
CA GLU A 334 -1.09 5.09 15.64
C GLU A 334 0.30 5.13 16.26
N GLY A 335 1.15 6.05 15.80
CA GLY A 335 2.52 6.20 16.28
C GLY A 335 2.63 6.78 17.68
N SER A 336 1.54 7.29 18.25
CA SER A 336 1.52 7.96 19.56
C SER A 336 0.42 7.42 20.48
N GLY A 337 0.46 7.83 21.76
CA GLY A 337 -0.55 7.49 22.75
C GLY A 337 -0.35 6.14 23.42
N TRP A 338 0.89 5.69 23.59
CA TRP A 338 1.21 4.42 24.25
C TRP A 338 2.53 4.51 25.02
N GLU A 339 2.71 3.61 25.97
CA GLU A 339 3.94 3.50 26.78
C GLU A 339 4.90 2.47 26.18
N ALA A 340 6.19 2.77 26.27
CA ALA A 340 7.27 1.89 25.90
C ALA A 340 8.11 1.55 27.14
N GLU A 341 8.48 0.28 27.29
CA GLU A 341 9.38 -0.17 28.36
C GLU A 341 10.83 0.30 28.13
N SER A 342 11.21 0.51 26.87
CA SER A 342 12.53 0.95 26.45
C SER A 342 12.49 1.63 25.07
N ASP A 343 13.57 2.30 24.71
CA ASP A 343 13.77 2.93 23.40
C ASP A 343 13.74 1.88 22.28
N ASP A 344 14.31 0.70 22.52
CA ASP A 344 14.29 -0.41 21.57
C ASP A 344 12.86 -0.93 21.35
N ALA A 345 12.05 -1.05 22.41
CA ALA A 345 10.65 -1.43 22.29
C ALA A 345 9.84 -0.37 21.52
N ALA A 346 10.08 0.91 21.79
CA ALA A 346 9.45 2.00 21.07
C ALA A 346 9.82 1.97 19.58
N LEU A 347 11.12 1.83 19.29
CA LEU A 347 11.65 1.79 17.93
C LEU A 347 11.15 0.57 17.16
N LEU A 348 11.07 -0.61 17.79
CA LEU A 348 10.51 -1.83 17.19
C LEU A 348 9.05 -1.60 16.77
N ARG A 349 8.24 -1.04 17.67
CA ARG A 349 6.82 -0.76 17.40
C ARG A 349 6.63 0.27 16.29
N LEU A 350 7.43 1.33 16.27
CA LEU A 350 7.41 2.33 15.19
C LEU A 350 7.86 1.72 13.85
N LYS A 351 8.91 0.89 13.84
CA LYS A 351 9.34 0.15 12.63
C LYS A 351 8.26 -0.81 12.13
N ALA A 352 7.57 -1.51 13.03
CA ALA A 352 6.44 -2.36 12.68
C ALA A 352 5.28 -1.55 12.07
N LEU A 353 4.97 -0.37 12.62
CA LEU A 353 3.96 0.53 12.06
C LEU A 353 4.36 0.98 10.65
N VAL A 354 5.60 1.45 10.46
CA VAL A 354 6.11 1.85 9.14
C VAL A 354 6.05 0.69 8.14
N LEU A 355 6.51 -0.50 8.52
CA LEU A 355 6.48 -1.69 7.64
C LEU A 355 5.03 -2.13 7.31
N SER A 356 4.08 -1.87 8.20
CA SER A 356 2.66 -2.13 7.94
C SER A 356 2.04 -1.17 6.93
N LEU A 357 2.51 0.08 6.87
CA LEU A 357 2.07 1.10 5.90
C LEU A 357 2.91 1.12 4.62
N ASP A 358 4.13 0.59 4.67
CA ASP A 358 5.04 0.32 3.55
C ASP A 358 5.27 1.55 2.64
N PRO A 359 5.88 2.64 3.13
CA PRO A 359 6.17 3.80 2.28
C PRO A 359 7.10 3.40 1.11
N CYS A 360 6.87 3.99 -0.05
CA CYS A 360 7.68 3.74 -1.26
C CYS A 360 9.03 4.48 -1.29
N VAL A 361 9.51 4.94 -0.15
CA VAL A 361 10.76 5.69 -0.01
C VAL A 361 11.47 5.28 1.27
N GLU A 362 12.78 5.48 1.29
CA GLU A 362 13.57 5.32 2.51
C GLU A 362 13.03 6.22 3.62
N TYR A 363 13.18 5.77 4.86
CA TYR A 363 12.73 6.50 6.04
C TYR A 363 13.77 6.45 7.15
N GLU A 364 13.71 7.44 8.02
CA GLU A 364 14.49 7.52 9.25
C GLU A 364 13.54 7.75 10.43
N ILE A 365 13.77 7.04 11.53
CA ILE A 365 13.03 7.20 12.78
C ILE A 365 13.97 7.76 13.83
N ALA A 366 13.61 8.89 14.42
CA ALA A 366 14.27 9.46 15.58
C ALA A 366 13.29 9.51 16.76
N ILE A 367 13.79 9.24 17.96
CA ILE A 367 13.05 9.43 19.21
C ILE A 367 13.70 10.61 19.93
N GLU A 368 12.89 11.61 20.24
CA GLU A 368 13.29 12.85 20.90
C GLU A 368 12.52 12.99 22.21
N ASP A 369 13.21 13.36 23.29
CA ASP A 369 12.54 13.71 24.54
C ASP A 369 11.83 15.06 24.41
N LEU A 370 10.64 15.17 25.00
CA LEU A 370 9.88 16.41 25.07
C LEU A 370 10.76 17.45 25.79
N ALA A 371 11.14 18.51 25.08
CA ALA A 371 12.00 19.55 25.64
C ALA A 371 11.28 20.30 26.77
N GLY A 372 11.74 20.09 28.01
CA GLY A 372 11.24 20.73 29.23
C GLY A 372 10.59 19.76 30.20
N ALA A 373 11.40 19.17 31.07
CA ALA A 373 10.98 18.65 32.38
C ALA A 373 11.55 19.57 33.46
#